data_AF-A0A444WQH5-F1
#
_entry.id   AF-A0A444WQH5-F1
#
_cell.length_a   1.000
_cell.length_b   1.000
_cell.length_c   1.000
_cell.angle_alpha   90.00
_cell.angle_beta   90.00
_cell.angle_gamma   90.00
#
_symmetry.space_group_name_H-M   'P 1'
#
loop_
_entity.id
_entity.type
_entity.pdbx_description
1 polymer ?
#
loop_
_entity_poly.entity_id
_entity_poly.type
_entity_poly.pdbx_seq_one_letter_code
_entity_poly.pdbx_strand_id
1 'polypeptide(L)'
;MYIFHVLMSLIRVSVTSRYKIFCLKDKAKMGLLTDNGWQYLCCCVLLLVIVAGGESIVAPELKKNCTYLITVETTCTWGAETSTNVSLRFGDTNSNDILVRHLNSKHLRKVDPLEPEILDDMPRKPFQACMVDQFEVKAACVESPICYLYLKLIGNDDWRPGFAQVRVLEAEGSRLSSDYFYFRRYLPRHVWHGSDACDSEVTPFGIKKKRKVYRNIP
;
A
#
# COMPACT_ATOMS: atom_id res chain seq x y z
N MET A 1 24.72 -38.58 -27.64
CA MET A 1 23.82 -38.97 -28.75
C MET A 1 22.67 -39.73 -28.13
N TYR A 2 21.42 -39.31 -28.41
CA TYR A 2 20.16 -39.59 -27.68
C TYR A 2 20.13 -38.90 -26.30
N ILE A 3 19.11 -38.14 -25.86
CA ILE A 3 17.66 -38.30 -25.94
C ILE A 3 17.02 -36.89 -25.82
N PHE A 4 16.22 -36.45 -26.80
CA PHE A 4 15.26 -35.35 -26.63
C PHE A 4 13.93 -35.82 -27.22
N HIS A 5 13.10 -36.37 -26.35
CA HIS A 5 11.72 -36.72 -26.62
C HIS A 5 10.89 -36.25 -25.42
N VAL A 6 9.66 -35.86 -25.72
CA VAL A 6 8.55 -35.52 -24.80
C VAL A 6 8.38 -34.03 -24.50
N LEU A 7 7.85 -33.38 -25.53
CA LEU A 7 6.87 -32.30 -25.47
C LEU A 7 5.62 -32.75 -24.69
N MET A 8 4.92 -31.79 -24.06
CA MET A 8 3.60 -31.87 -23.41
C MET A 8 3.53 -32.30 -21.93
N SER A 9 3.37 -31.30 -21.06
CA SER A 9 2.55 -31.37 -19.85
C SER A 9 1.96 -29.98 -19.61
N LEU A 10 0.71 -29.77 -20.05
CA LEU A 10 -0.48 -29.68 -19.20
C LEU A 10 -0.49 -28.43 -18.31
N ILE A 11 -0.87 -27.31 -18.92
CA ILE A 11 -1.44 -26.16 -18.23
C ILE A 11 -2.84 -26.57 -17.77
N ARG A 12 -2.97 -26.87 -16.47
CA ARG A 12 -4.26 -26.83 -15.78
C ARG A 12 -4.61 -25.37 -15.54
N VAL A 13 -5.59 -24.86 -16.27
CA VAL A 13 -6.37 -23.71 -15.84
C VAL A 13 -7.83 -24.12 -15.85
N SER A 14 -8.29 -24.52 -14.67
CA SER A 14 -9.71 -24.61 -14.34
C SER A 14 -10.19 -23.19 -14.10
N VAL A 15 -10.99 -22.64 -15.02
CA VAL A 15 -11.80 -21.45 -14.76
C VAL A 15 -13.25 -21.87 -14.90
N THR A 16 -13.81 -22.22 -13.75
CA THR A 16 -15.24 -22.21 -13.51
C THR A 16 -15.72 -20.75 -13.52
N SER A 17 -16.29 -20.28 -14.63
CA SER A 17 -17.24 -19.17 -14.54
C SER A 17 -18.27 -19.20 -15.67
N ARG A 18 -19.51 -18.97 -15.23
CA ARG A 18 -20.77 -19.22 -15.90
C ARG A 18 -20.96 -18.32 -17.12
N TYR A 19 -20.99 -18.90 -18.31
CA TYR A 19 -21.76 -18.35 -19.43
C TYR A 19 -22.66 -19.45 -19.98
N LYS A 20 -23.95 -19.32 -19.64
CA LYS A 20 -25.02 -20.23 -20.03
C LYS A 20 -25.43 -19.87 -21.45
N ILE A 21 -24.78 -20.48 -22.46
CA ILE A 21 -25.18 -20.33 -23.86
C ILE A 21 -26.41 -21.22 -24.07
N PHE A 22 -27.59 -20.59 -24.11
CA PHE A 22 -28.81 -21.22 -24.59
C PHE A 22 -28.72 -21.38 -26.11
N CYS A 23 -28.41 -22.58 -26.59
CA CYS A 23 -28.73 -22.95 -27.97
C CYS A 23 -30.16 -23.51 -28.00
N LEU A 24 -31.08 -22.70 -28.52
CA LEU A 24 -32.42 -23.12 -28.94
C LEU A 24 -32.30 -24.34 -29.86
N LYS A 25 -33.05 -25.38 -29.53
CA LYS A 25 -33.01 -26.69 -30.18
C LYS A 25 -34.33 -26.91 -30.90
N ASP A 26 -34.46 -26.34 -32.10
CA ASP A 26 -35.48 -26.78 -33.05
C ASP A 26 -34.83 -27.70 -34.08
N LYS A 27 -35.16 -29.00 -33.98
CA LYS A 27 -34.85 -30.00 -35.01
C LYS A 27 -36.14 -30.40 -35.71
N ALA A 28 -36.34 -29.89 -36.92
CA ALA A 28 -37.15 -30.53 -37.94
C ALA A 28 -36.27 -31.43 -38.83
N LYS A 29 -36.92 -32.47 -39.34
CA LYS A 29 -36.48 -33.70 -40.02
C LYS A 29 -35.51 -33.59 -41.21
N MET A 30 -34.66 -34.65 -41.28
CA MET A 30 -34.35 -35.52 -42.43
C MET A 30 -33.69 -34.93 -43.69
N GLY A 31 -32.53 -35.48 -44.08
CA GLY A 31 -32.07 -35.44 -45.47
C GLY A 31 -30.56 -35.37 -45.67
N LEU A 32 -29.99 -36.52 -46.00
CA LEU A 32 -28.70 -36.78 -46.62
C LEU A 32 -28.19 -35.71 -47.64
N LEU A 33 -26.90 -35.35 -47.56
CA LEU A 33 -25.87 -35.36 -48.62
C LEU A 33 -24.80 -34.26 -48.44
N THR A 34 -23.55 -34.73 -48.26
CA THR A 34 -22.27 -34.24 -48.83
C THR A 34 -22.17 -32.78 -49.29
N ASP A 35 -21.22 -31.99 -48.76
CA ASP A 35 -19.98 -31.66 -49.49
C ASP A 35 -18.99 -30.82 -48.65
N ASN A 36 -17.70 -31.02 -48.92
CA ASN A 36 -16.53 -30.61 -48.13
C ASN A 36 -16.13 -29.13 -48.31
N GLY A 37 -17.04 -28.19 -48.04
CA GLY A 37 -16.82 -26.76 -48.27
C GLY A 37 -16.91 -25.82 -47.06
N TRP A 38 -17.35 -26.31 -45.89
CA TRP A 38 -17.69 -25.43 -44.76
C TRP A 38 -16.59 -25.28 -43.71
N GLN A 39 -15.56 -26.14 -43.74
CA GLN A 39 -14.56 -26.20 -42.68
C GLN A 39 -13.50 -25.09 -42.79
N TYR A 40 -13.33 -24.50 -43.98
CA TYR A 40 -12.37 -23.41 -44.21
C TYR A 40 -12.98 -22.02 -44.01
N LEU A 41 -14.30 -21.88 -44.08
CA LEU A 41 -15.00 -20.60 -43.90
C LEU A 41 -15.15 -20.18 -42.43
N CYS A 42 -15.27 -21.13 -41.50
CA CYS A 42 -15.29 -20.83 -40.06
C CYS A 42 -13.94 -20.34 -39.51
N CYS A 43 -12.82 -20.77 -40.12
CA CYS A 43 -11.48 -20.44 -39.62
C CYS A 43 -11.06 -18.99 -39.98
N CYS A 44 -11.45 -18.49 -41.16
CA CYS A 44 -11.12 -17.13 -41.59
C CYS A 44 -11.89 -16.05 -40.79
N VAL A 45 -13.14 -16.31 -40.40
CA VAL A 45 -13.89 -15.37 -39.57
C VAL A 45 -13.36 -15.35 -38.13
N LEU A 46 -12.89 -16.48 -37.59
CA LEU A 46 -12.26 -16.53 -36.28
C LEU A 46 -10.92 -15.78 -36.24
N LEU A 47 -10.14 -15.81 -37.32
CA LEU A 47 -8.85 -15.10 -37.39
C LEU A 47 -9.01 -13.57 -37.55
N LEU A 48 -10.06 -13.10 -38.22
CA LEU A 48 -10.30 -11.66 -38.39
C LEU A 48 -10.75 -10.96 -37.10
N VAL A 49 -11.40 -11.68 -36.17
CA VAL A 49 -11.78 -11.10 -34.86
C VAL A 49 -10.57 -10.90 -33.95
N ILE A 50 -9.47 -11.66 -34.12
CA ILE A 50 -8.29 -11.56 -33.26
C ILE A 50 -7.43 -10.33 -33.62
N VAL A 51 -7.53 -9.80 -34.85
CA VAL A 51 -6.70 -8.67 -35.31
C VAL A 51 -7.23 -7.30 -34.87
N ALA A 52 -8.52 -7.17 -34.52
CA ALA A 52 -9.13 -5.87 -34.22
C ALA A 52 -9.28 -5.54 -32.72
N GLY A 53 -8.88 -6.44 -31.82
CA GLY A 53 -9.14 -6.33 -30.38
C GLY A 53 -7.89 -6.31 -29.52
N GLY A 54 -6.90 -5.49 -29.87
CA GLY A 54 -5.74 -5.21 -29.03
C GLY A 54 -6.09 -4.28 -27.86
N GLU A 55 -7.09 -4.62 -27.04
CA GLU A 55 -7.19 -4.03 -25.72
C GLU A 55 -6.18 -4.75 -24.84
N SER A 56 -5.08 -4.05 -24.50
CA SER A 56 -4.25 -4.47 -23.39
C SER A 56 -5.15 -4.55 -22.16
N ILE A 57 -5.52 -5.78 -21.79
CA ILE A 57 -6.13 -6.06 -20.50
C ILE A 57 -5.04 -5.77 -19.49
N VAL A 58 -4.96 -4.52 -19.03
CA VAL A 58 -4.21 -4.18 -17.82
C VAL A 58 -4.94 -4.95 -16.73
N ALA A 59 -4.41 -6.13 -16.39
CA ALA A 59 -4.81 -6.84 -15.20
C ALA A 59 -4.76 -5.82 -14.05
N PRO A 60 -5.81 -5.68 -13.23
CA PRO A 60 -5.78 -4.75 -12.12
C PRO A 60 -4.57 -5.11 -11.27
N GLU A 61 -3.58 -4.21 -11.21
CA GLU A 61 -2.45 -4.27 -10.30
C GLU A 61 -3.02 -4.60 -8.92
N LEU A 62 -2.78 -5.83 -8.44
CA LEU A 62 -3.13 -6.21 -7.10
C LEU A 62 -2.28 -5.32 -6.20
N LYS A 63 -2.86 -4.20 -5.72
CA LYS A 63 -2.15 -3.25 -4.85
C LYS A 63 -1.61 -4.02 -3.67
N LYS A 64 -0.28 -4.19 -3.66
CA LYS A 64 0.41 -4.90 -2.60
C LYS A 64 0.30 -4.07 -1.33
N ASN A 65 -0.01 -4.75 -0.22
CA ASN A 65 0.05 -4.14 1.09
C ASN A 65 1.45 -4.37 1.66
N CYS A 66 2.04 -3.30 2.19
CA CYS A 66 3.28 -3.31 2.92
C CYS A 66 3.00 -3.10 4.42
N THR A 67 3.92 -3.56 5.24
CA THR A 67 3.89 -3.48 6.69
C THR A 67 4.90 -2.43 7.13
N TYR A 68 4.40 -1.43 7.83
CA TYR A 68 5.15 -0.28 8.31
C TYR A 68 5.31 -0.38 9.81
N LEU A 69 6.53 -0.15 10.31
CA LEU A 69 6.82 0.04 11.72
C LEU A 69 7.02 1.54 11.98
N ILE A 70 6.08 2.14 12.70
CA ILE A 70 6.13 3.53 13.08
C ILE A 70 6.67 3.62 14.50
N THR A 71 7.78 4.31 14.67
CA THR A 71 8.40 4.56 15.98
C THR A 71 8.17 6.02 16.36
N VAL A 72 7.64 6.27 17.56
CA VAL A 72 7.41 7.62 18.08
C VAL A 72 8.03 7.74 19.46
N GLU A 73 8.90 8.72 19.65
CA GLU A 73 9.39 9.11 20.98
C GLU A 73 8.51 10.23 21.53
N THR A 74 8.10 10.11 22.80
CA THR A 74 7.54 11.22 23.56
C THR A 74 8.61 11.79 24.50
N THR A 75 8.78 13.11 24.46
CA THR A 75 9.85 13.76 25.23
C THR A 75 9.70 13.58 26.74
N CYS A 76 10.80 13.72 27.48
CA CYS A 76 10.82 13.72 28.95
C CYS A 76 10.32 15.03 29.61
N THR A 77 9.67 15.90 28.87
CA THR A 77 9.15 17.16 29.45
C THR A 77 7.93 16.84 30.30
N TRP A 78 7.78 17.50 31.44
CA TRP A 78 6.57 17.38 32.24
C TRP A 78 5.32 17.73 31.43
N GLY A 79 4.29 16.89 31.46
CA GLY A 79 3.07 17.05 30.68
C GLY A 79 3.26 16.86 29.17
N ALA A 80 4.34 16.21 28.74
CA ALA A 80 4.55 15.86 27.33
C ALA A 80 3.69 14.69 26.87
N GLU A 81 3.17 13.90 27.79
CA GLU A 81 2.34 12.72 27.56
C GLU A 81 0.93 13.05 27.09
N THR A 82 0.27 12.11 26.41
CA THR A 82 -1.14 12.25 26.05
C THR A 82 -1.90 10.94 26.21
N SER A 83 -3.20 11.05 26.44
CA SER A 83 -4.14 9.93 26.39
C SER A 83 -5.05 9.95 25.17
N THR A 84 -4.93 11.00 24.36
CA THR A 84 -5.85 11.26 23.26
C THR A 84 -5.44 10.53 21.99
N ASN A 85 -6.36 10.49 21.03
CA ASN A 85 -6.14 9.81 19.77
C ASN A 85 -5.16 10.61 18.91
N VAL A 86 -4.09 9.96 18.46
CA VAL A 86 -3.15 10.54 17.51
C VAL A 86 -3.37 9.89 16.14
N SER A 87 -3.56 10.73 15.11
CA SER A 87 -3.52 10.31 13.71
C SER A 87 -2.15 10.61 13.11
N LEU A 88 -1.74 9.78 12.16
CA LEU A 88 -0.49 9.91 11.43
C LEU A 88 -0.78 9.91 9.93
N ARG A 89 -0.11 10.79 9.19
CA ARG A 89 -0.09 10.80 7.73
C ARG A 89 1.35 10.83 7.26
N PHE A 90 1.74 9.94 6.37
CA PHE A 90 3.09 9.92 5.79
C PHE A 90 3.04 9.51 4.32
N GLY A 91 4.13 9.73 3.60
CA GLY A 91 4.26 9.28 2.23
C GLY A 91 5.51 9.76 1.53
N ASP A 92 5.54 9.56 0.22
CA ASP A 92 6.72 9.74 -0.63
C ASP A 92 6.59 10.91 -1.61
N THR A 93 7.66 11.15 -2.38
CA THR A 93 7.72 12.22 -3.39
C THR A 93 6.64 12.08 -4.48
N ASN A 94 6.10 10.87 -4.68
CA ASN A 94 5.06 10.59 -5.66
C ASN A 94 3.65 10.91 -5.15
N SER A 95 3.53 11.45 -3.93
CA SER A 95 2.25 11.72 -3.26
C SER A 95 1.48 10.43 -2.95
N ASN A 96 2.18 9.33 -2.66
CA ASN A 96 1.57 8.14 -2.09
C ASN A 96 1.26 8.40 -0.61
N ASP A 97 0.10 8.98 -0.35
CA ASP A 97 -0.36 9.37 0.99
C ASP A 97 -0.98 8.19 1.75
N ILE A 98 -0.38 7.83 2.88
CA ILE A 98 -0.92 6.84 3.81
C ILE A 98 -1.45 7.57 5.05
N LEU A 99 -2.73 7.34 5.37
CA LEU A 99 -3.40 7.91 6.54
C LEU A 99 -3.73 6.82 7.55
N VAL A 100 -3.14 6.94 8.74
CA VAL A 100 -3.47 6.14 9.93
C VAL A 100 -4.30 6.99 10.86
N ARG A 101 -5.59 6.68 10.98
CA ARG A 101 -6.54 7.50 11.76
C ARG A 101 -6.30 7.44 13.25
N HIS A 102 -5.80 6.31 13.75
CA HIS A 102 -5.55 6.10 15.15
C HIS A 102 -4.34 5.18 15.32
N LEU A 103 -3.28 5.71 15.90
CA LEU A 103 -2.16 4.90 16.37
C LEU A 103 -2.58 4.21 17.67
N ASN A 104 -2.94 2.92 17.56
CA ASN A 104 -3.26 2.09 18.70
C ASN A 104 -2.07 1.20 19.07
N SER A 105 -1.87 1.00 20.37
CA SER A 105 -0.84 0.08 20.85
C SER A 105 -1.14 -1.35 20.40
N LYS A 106 -0.39 -1.83 19.41
CA LYS A 106 -0.04 -3.24 19.28
C LYS A 106 1.46 -3.30 19.53
N HIS A 107 1.82 -3.65 20.76
CA HIS A 107 3.13 -3.43 21.37
C HIS A 107 4.27 -4.11 20.59
N LEU A 108 5.35 -3.37 20.35
CA LEU A 108 6.68 -3.92 20.08
C LEU A 108 7.68 -3.22 20.99
N ARG A 109 8.14 -3.97 22.00
CA ARG A 109 9.39 -3.82 22.77
C ARG A 109 9.70 -2.45 23.40
N LYS A 110 9.72 -2.41 24.74
CA LYS A 110 10.60 -1.48 25.47
C LYS A 110 12.05 -1.92 25.22
N VAL A 111 12.87 -1.06 24.61
CA VAL A 111 14.33 -1.24 24.65
C VAL A 111 14.81 -0.46 25.87
N ASP A 112 14.86 -1.11 27.03
CA ASP A 112 15.60 -0.59 28.17
C ASP A 112 17.09 -0.89 27.93
N PRO A 113 17.99 0.11 27.88
CA PRO A 113 19.42 -0.13 27.66
C PRO A 113 20.11 -0.97 28.75
N LEU A 114 19.51 -1.08 29.95
CA LEU A 114 20.13 -1.71 31.11
C LEU A 114 19.55 -3.11 31.43
N GLU A 115 18.32 -3.41 31.02
CA GLU A 115 17.66 -4.71 31.24
C GLU A 115 16.84 -5.12 30.01
N PRO A 116 17.36 -6.00 29.13
CA PRO A 116 16.63 -6.53 27.99
C PRO A 116 15.68 -7.66 28.45
N GLU A 117 14.87 -7.43 29.48
CA GLU A 117 13.88 -8.41 29.92
C GLU A 117 12.59 -8.21 29.13
N ILE A 118 12.31 -9.18 28.26
CA ILE A 118 11.06 -9.32 27.51
C ILE A 118 9.97 -9.64 28.52
N LEU A 119 9.31 -8.62 29.06
CA LEU A 119 8.17 -8.80 29.93
C LEU A 119 6.89 -8.23 29.29
N ASP A 120 6.18 -9.19 28.72
CA ASP A 120 4.74 -9.29 28.55
C ASP A 120 4.05 -8.33 27.58
N ASP A 121 3.10 -8.90 26.83
CA ASP A 121 2.15 -8.28 25.91
C ASP A 121 1.10 -7.45 26.69
N MET A 122 1.53 -6.77 27.76
CA MET A 122 0.69 -5.91 28.57
C MET A 122 0.34 -4.68 27.75
N PRO A 123 -0.96 -4.40 27.49
CA PRO A 123 -1.37 -3.19 26.78
C PRO A 123 -0.99 -1.96 27.62
N ARG A 124 0.19 -1.38 27.35
CA ARG A 124 0.58 -0.10 27.94
C ARG A 124 -0.08 1.02 27.18
N LYS A 125 -0.54 2.03 27.91
CA LYS A 125 -1.00 3.30 27.35
C LYS A 125 0.10 3.90 26.47
N PRO A 126 -0.15 4.22 25.20
CA PRO A 126 0.85 4.84 24.34
C PRO A 126 1.13 6.28 24.77
N PHE A 127 2.18 6.87 24.19
CA PHE A 127 2.54 8.28 24.29
C PHE A 127 2.79 8.76 25.73
N GLN A 128 3.38 7.90 26.56
CA GLN A 128 3.83 8.28 27.89
C GLN A 128 5.13 9.07 27.81
N ALA A 129 5.32 10.02 28.74
CA ALA A 129 6.55 10.81 28.80
C ALA A 129 7.80 9.91 28.95
N CYS A 130 8.90 10.29 28.32
CA CYS A 130 10.16 9.53 28.26
C CYS A 130 10.05 8.13 27.62
N MET A 131 8.99 7.83 26.88
CA MET A 131 8.82 6.51 26.26
C MET A 131 8.96 6.57 24.74
N VAL A 132 9.39 5.45 24.18
CA VAL A 132 9.39 5.18 22.74
C VAL A 132 8.34 4.12 22.47
N ASP A 133 7.35 4.48 21.68
CA ASP A 133 6.26 3.60 21.26
C ASP A 133 6.49 3.14 19.81
N GLN A 134 6.13 1.89 19.54
CA GLN A 134 6.17 1.31 18.20
C GLN A 134 4.79 0.81 17.77
N PHE A 135 4.44 1.08 16.52
CA PHE A 135 3.14 0.74 15.94
C PHE A 135 3.33 0.03 14.60
N GLU A 136 2.78 -1.18 14.47
CA GLU A 136 2.75 -1.90 13.19
C GLU A 136 1.47 -1.55 12.42
N VAL A 137 1.61 -1.10 11.17
CA VAL A 137 0.51 -0.69 10.30
C VAL A 137 0.62 -1.37 8.94
N LYS A 138 -0.48 -1.93 8.44
CA LYS A 138 -0.56 -2.47 7.08
C LYS A 138 -1.30 -1.50 6.17
N ALA A 139 -0.65 -1.08 5.09
CA ALA A 139 -1.20 -0.12 4.13
C ALA A 139 -0.65 -0.37 2.72
N ALA A 140 -1.13 0.38 1.71
CA ALA A 140 -0.58 0.31 0.37
C ALA A 140 0.91 0.65 0.36
N CYS A 141 1.71 -0.09 -0.41
CA CYS A 141 3.14 0.14 -0.53
C CYS A 141 3.46 1.53 -1.10
N VAL A 142 4.54 2.13 -0.61
CA VAL A 142 5.15 3.34 -1.21
C VAL A 142 6.11 2.91 -2.32
N GLU A 143 6.36 3.79 -3.29
CA GLU A 143 7.23 3.51 -4.44
C GLU A 143 8.59 4.23 -4.32
N SER A 144 8.71 5.15 -3.37
CA SER A 144 9.91 5.94 -3.13
C SER A 144 10.11 6.18 -1.62
N PRO A 145 11.31 6.62 -1.19
CA PRO A 145 11.57 6.89 0.21
C PRO A 145 10.55 7.84 0.82
N ILE A 146 10.08 7.50 2.02
CA ILE A 146 9.15 8.33 2.78
C ILE A 146 9.87 9.63 3.17
N CYS A 147 9.33 10.76 2.71
CA CYS A 147 9.98 12.07 2.84
C CYS A 147 9.10 13.14 3.49
N TYR A 148 7.85 12.81 3.83
CA TYR A 148 7.03 13.63 4.72
C TYR A 148 6.28 12.81 5.75
N LEU A 149 6.01 13.44 6.88
CA LEU A 149 5.20 12.90 7.96
C LEU A 149 4.52 14.03 8.71
N TYR A 150 3.25 13.82 9.01
CA TYR A 150 2.40 14.70 9.79
C TYR A 150 1.69 13.91 10.88
N LEU A 151 1.66 14.48 12.07
CA LEU A 151 0.89 13.99 13.20
C LEU A 151 -0.28 14.94 13.45
N LYS A 152 -1.39 14.40 13.93
CA LYS A 152 -2.56 15.19 14.33
C LYS A 152 -3.08 14.67 15.66
N LEU A 153 -3.08 15.56 16.64
CA LEU A 153 -3.67 15.30 17.95
C LEU A 153 -5.19 15.52 17.89
N ILE A 154 -5.96 14.50 18.25
CA ILE A 154 -7.41 14.52 18.29
C ILE A 154 -7.85 14.40 19.75
N GLY A 155 -7.94 15.55 20.42
CA GLY A 155 -8.41 15.66 21.79
C GLY A 155 -8.00 16.98 22.45
N ASN A 156 -8.21 17.05 23.76
CA ASN A 156 -7.96 18.26 24.57
C ASN A 156 -6.68 18.20 25.39
N ASP A 157 -5.97 17.08 25.38
CA ASP A 157 -4.67 16.97 26.02
C ASP A 157 -3.64 17.76 25.20
N ASP A 158 -2.52 18.10 25.84
CA ASP A 158 -1.32 18.54 25.13
C ASP A 158 -0.44 17.31 24.85
N TRP A 159 0.43 17.40 23.85
CA TRP A 159 1.37 16.32 23.55
C TRP A 159 2.65 16.87 22.93
N ARG A 160 3.80 16.44 23.42
CA ARG A 160 5.12 16.83 22.91
C ARG A 160 5.95 15.60 22.49
N PRO A 161 5.82 15.17 21.23
CA PRO A 161 6.70 14.17 20.65
C PRO A 161 8.12 14.73 20.50
N GLY A 162 9.11 13.84 20.56
CA GLY A 162 10.52 14.11 20.28
C GLY A 162 10.85 13.84 18.83
N PHE A 163 10.62 12.60 18.38
CA PHE A 163 10.73 12.24 16.97
C PHE A 163 9.68 11.22 16.55
N ALA A 164 9.47 11.11 15.24
CA ALA A 164 8.80 9.98 14.61
C ALA A 164 9.67 9.42 13.48
N GLN A 165 9.59 8.11 13.25
CA GLN A 165 10.25 7.42 12.13
C GLN A 165 9.30 6.36 11.57
N VAL A 166 9.32 6.18 10.24
CA VAL A 166 8.58 5.12 9.58
C VAL A 166 9.55 4.18 8.88
N ARG A 167 9.53 2.91 9.26
CA ARG A 167 10.30 1.85 8.62
C ARG A 167 9.38 0.94 7.83
N VAL A 168 9.81 0.56 6.63
CA VAL A 168 9.14 -0.46 5.83
C VAL A 168 9.78 -1.80 6.19
N LEU A 169 8.98 -2.78 6.61
CA LEU A 169 9.49 -4.05 7.17
C LEU A 169 9.84 -5.08 6.08
N GLU A 170 9.37 -4.91 4.85
CA GLU A 170 9.74 -5.76 3.73
C GLU A 170 11.25 -5.67 3.42
N ALA A 171 11.87 -6.78 3.02
CA ALA A 171 13.33 -6.88 2.83
C ALA A 171 13.86 -5.86 1.79
N GLU A 172 13.13 -5.70 0.69
CA GLU A 172 13.36 -4.71 -0.35
C GLU A 172 12.94 -3.28 0.04
N GLY A 173 12.05 -3.17 1.04
CA GLY A 173 11.45 -1.91 1.48
C GLY A 173 12.34 -1.09 2.40
N SER A 174 13.41 -1.65 2.96
CA SER A 174 14.30 -0.94 3.90
C SER A 174 14.79 0.42 3.37
N ARG A 175 15.12 0.53 2.07
CA ARG A 175 15.52 1.78 1.39
C ARG A 175 14.41 2.81 1.24
N LEU A 176 13.15 2.38 1.38
CA LEU A 176 11.97 3.23 1.31
C LEU A 176 11.59 3.81 2.69
N SER A 177 12.27 3.37 3.75
CA SER A 177 12.08 3.91 5.11
C SER A 177 12.45 5.39 5.18
N SER A 178 11.89 6.08 6.15
CA SER A 178 12.18 7.49 6.39
C SER A 178 13.40 7.70 7.28
N ASP A 179 13.99 8.89 7.16
CA ASP A 179 14.78 9.47 8.24
C ASP A 179 13.90 9.86 9.45
N TYR A 180 14.53 10.39 10.50
CA TYR A 180 13.84 10.89 11.69
C TYR A 180 13.16 12.23 11.43
N PHE A 181 11.87 12.31 11.76
CA PHE A 181 11.10 13.54 11.79
C PHE A 181 11.07 14.09 13.21
N TYR A 182 11.79 15.18 13.46
CA TYR A 182 11.89 15.78 14.78
C TYR A 182 10.77 16.77 15.07
N PHE A 183 10.21 16.68 16.28
CA PHE A 183 9.21 17.58 16.82
C PHE A 183 9.82 18.30 18.02
N ARG A 184 9.85 19.64 17.97
CA ARG A 184 10.51 20.45 19.02
C ARG A 184 9.54 21.13 19.96
N ARG A 185 8.23 21.05 19.70
CA ARG A 185 7.16 21.79 20.38
C ARG A 185 5.95 20.90 20.61
N TYR A 186 5.05 21.34 21.48
CA TYR A 186 3.74 20.73 21.65
C TYR A 186 2.94 20.81 20.34
N LEU A 187 2.22 19.74 20.01
CA LEU A 187 1.40 19.73 18.81
C LEU A 187 0.17 20.63 18.97
N PRO A 188 -0.17 21.42 17.94
CA PRO A 188 -1.44 22.12 17.92
C PRO A 188 -2.60 21.10 17.83
N ARG A 189 -3.65 21.35 18.61
CA ARG A 189 -4.85 20.49 18.64
C ARG A 189 -5.58 20.55 17.31
N HIS A 190 -6.08 19.40 16.86
CA HIS A 190 -6.91 19.26 15.67
C HIS A 190 -6.30 19.73 14.34
N VAL A 191 -4.99 19.98 14.30
CA VAL A 191 -4.26 20.42 13.10
C VAL A 191 -3.17 19.41 12.75
N TRP A 192 -2.94 19.20 11.45
CA TRP A 192 -1.81 18.40 10.97
C TRP A 192 -0.51 19.18 11.16
N HIS A 193 0.45 18.61 11.90
CA HIS A 193 1.74 19.22 12.18
C HIS A 193 2.86 18.23 11.88
N GLY A 194 3.92 18.70 11.23
CA GLY A 194 5.03 17.84 10.81
C GLY A 194 5.91 18.50 9.75
N SER A 195 6.61 17.67 8.99
CA SER A 195 7.63 18.11 8.04
C SER A 195 7.45 17.41 6.71
N ASP A 196 7.74 18.15 5.64
CA ASP A 196 7.78 17.62 4.28
C ASP A 196 9.08 18.07 3.62
N ALA A 197 10.01 17.12 3.58
CA ALA A 197 11.37 17.23 3.09
C ALA A 197 11.53 16.52 1.74
N CYS A 198 10.44 16.24 1.03
CA CYS A 198 10.52 15.69 -0.32
C CYS A 198 11.23 16.66 -1.27
N ASP A 199 11.86 16.09 -2.30
CA ASP A 199 12.58 16.85 -3.31
C ASP A 199 11.73 18.02 -3.82
N SER A 200 12.34 19.20 -3.74
CA SER A 200 11.73 20.44 -4.17
C SER A 200 12.67 21.17 -5.10
N GLU A 201 12.11 21.81 -6.11
CA GLU A 201 12.85 22.61 -7.06
C GLU A 201 12.98 24.03 -6.51
N VAL A 202 14.20 24.49 -6.26
CA VAL A 202 14.42 25.89 -5.86
C VAL A 202 14.38 26.75 -7.11
N THR A 203 13.36 27.61 -7.22
CA THR A 203 13.21 28.58 -8.31
C THR A 203 13.49 30.00 -7.79
N PRO A 204 13.78 30.98 -8.66
CA PRO A 204 13.90 32.39 -8.25
C PRO A 204 12.65 32.94 -7.53
N PHE A 205 11.50 32.28 -7.70
CA PHE A 205 10.23 32.63 -7.06
C PHE A 205 9.95 31.84 -5.77
N GLY A 206 10.91 31.03 -5.32
CA GLY A 206 10.81 30.22 -4.11
C GLY A 206 10.87 28.71 -4.38
N ILE A 207 10.64 27.95 -3.32
CA ILE A 207 10.68 26.48 -3.32
C ILE A 207 9.41 25.93 -3.97
N LYS A 208 9.54 25.30 -5.13
CA LYS A 208 8.45 24.66 -5.88
C LYS A 208 8.42 23.17 -5.54
N LYS A 209 7.34 22.75 -4.88
CA LYS A 209 7.07 21.32 -4.62
C LYS A 209 6.36 20.70 -5.83
N LYS A 210 6.82 19.53 -6.28
CA LYS A 210 6.15 18.74 -7.34
C LYS A 210 4.89 18.08 -6.75
N ARG A 211 3.81 18.83 -6.55
CA ARG A 211 2.51 18.21 -6.20
C ARG A 211 1.88 17.61 -7.44
N LYS A 212 1.59 16.31 -7.43
CA LYS A 212 0.64 15.74 -8.38
C LYS A 212 -0.76 16.16 -7.94
N VAL A 213 -1.46 16.93 -8.76
CA VAL A 213 -2.88 17.25 -8.52
C VAL A 213 -3.66 15.96 -8.65
N TYR A 214 -4.31 15.52 -7.56
CA TYR A 214 -5.22 14.39 -7.58
C TYR A 214 -6.38 14.77 -8.51
N ARG A 215 -6.39 14.23 -9.72
CA ARG A 215 -7.54 14.32 -10.61
C ARG A 215 -8.55 13.36 -10.01
N ASN A 216 -9.62 13.87 -9.38
CA ASN A 216 -10.76 13.03 -9.02
C ASN A 216 -11.27 12.42 -10.32
N ILE A 217 -10.99 11.14 -10.54
CA ILE A 217 -11.60 10.39 -11.63
C ILE A 217 -13.01 10.06 -11.13
N PRO A 218 -14.06 10.48 -11.86
CA PRO A 218 -15.46 10.30 -11.46
C PRO A 218 -15.87 8.83 -11.36
#